data_AF-A0A942KU84-F1
#
_entry.id   AF-A0A942KU84-F1
#
_cell.length_a   1.000
_cell.length_b   1.000
_cell.length_c   1.000
_cell.angle_alpha   90.00
_cell.angle_beta   90.00
_cell.angle_gamma   90.00
#
_symmetry.space_group_name_H-M   'P 1'
#
loop_
_entity.id
_entity.type
_entity.pdbx_description
1 polymer ?
#
loop_
_entity_poly.entity_id
_entity_poly.type
_entity_poly.pdbx_seq_one_letter_code
_entity_poly.pdbx_strand_id
1 'polypeptide(L)' 'MPYVTLAQLTDRFGEQMLISLTDRGTDALGVIDTDVVDRAQAETDALIDGYLARRYGLPLSAAQPILVGVAG' A
#
# COMPACT_ATOMS: atom_id res chain seq x y z
N MET A 1 2.57 2.52 -10.11
CA MET A 1 3.05 1.25 -9.55
C MET A 1 3.17 1.46 -8.06
N PRO A 2 2.69 0.54 -7.23
CA PRO A 2 2.69 0.75 -5.78
C PRO A 2 4.10 0.66 -5.20
N TYR A 3 4.40 1.56 -4.25
CA TYR A 3 5.69 1.57 -3.55
C TYR A 3 5.87 0.40 -2.58
N VAL A 4 4.77 -0.23 -2.16
CA VAL A 4 4.74 -1.42 -1.31
C VAL A 4 3.77 -2.44 -1.91
N THR A 5 4.04 -3.73 -1.83
CA THR A 5 3.13 -4.78 -2.32
C THR A 5 2.27 -5.35 -1.20
N LEU A 6 1.14 -5.98 -1.54
CA LEU A 6 0.33 -6.71 -0.55
C LEU A 6 1.15 -7.78 0.17
N ALA A 7 2.03 -8.51 -0.52
CA ALA A 7 2.91 -9.49 0.12
C ALA A 7 3.81 -8.85 1.20
N GLN A 8 4.38 -7.67 0.93
CA GLN A 8 5.18 -6.94 1.92
C GLN A 8 4.35 -6.45 3.11
N LEU A 9 3.11 -6.02 2.87
CA LEU A 9 2.18 -5.67 3.95
C LEU A 9 1.81 -6.89 4.79
N THR A 10 1.56 -8.05 4.15
CA THR A 10 1.28 -9.31 4.84
C THR A 10 2.47 -9.78 5.66
N ASP A 11 3.68 -9.71 5.12
CA ASP A 11 4.91 -10.08 5.84
C ASP A 11 5.14 -9.17 7.06
N ARG A 12 4.77 -7.89 6.97
CA ARG A 12 4.97 -6.90 8.03
C ARG A 12 3.91 -6.93 9.12
N PHE A 13 2.64 -7.09 8.75
CA PHE A 13 1.49 -6.95 9.66
C PHE A 13 0.75 -8.25 9.94
N GLY A 14 0.95 -9.26 9.12
CA GLY A 14 0.22 -10.52 9.17
C GLY A 14 -1.16 -10.43 8.50
N GLU A 15 -1.60 -11.56 7.96
CA GLU A 15 -2.86 -11.68 7.24
C GLU A 15 -4.09 -11.32 8.10
N GLN A 16 -4.12 -11.77 9.36
CA GLN A 16 -5.25 -11.50 10.27
C GLN A 16 -5.45 -10.02 10.57
N MET A 17 -4.35 -9.27 10.71
CA MET A 17 -4.43 -7.82 10.89
C MET A 17 -4.99 -7.16 9.64
N LEU A 18 -4.49 -7.53 8.47
CA LEU A 18 -4.97 -6.99 7.21
C LEU A 18 -6.45 -7.31 6.98
N ILE A 19 -6.93 -8.52 7.28
CA ILE A 19 -8.35 -8.87 7.23
C ILE A 19 -9.13 -7.91 8.14
N SER A 20 -8.74 -7.76 9.41
CA SER A 20 -9.46 -6.87 10.34
C SER A 20 -9.53 -5.40 9.91
N LEU A 21 -8.55 -4.93 9.13
CA LEU A 21 -8.47 -3.55 8.65
C LEU A 21 -9.21 -3.34 7.32
N THR A 22 -9.28 -4.39 6.48
CA THR A 22 -9.75 -4.29 5.10
C THR A 22 -11.17 -4.83 4.94
N ASP A 23 -11.51 -5.92 5.62
CA ASP A 23 -12.79 -6.63 5.58
C ASP A 23 -13.87 -5.90 6.40
N ARG A 24 -14.22 -4.69 5.95
CA ARG A 24 -15.19 -3.79 6.60
C ARG A 24 -16.56 -3.77 5.93
N GLY A 25 -16.81 -4.73 5.03
CA GLY A 25 -18.07 -4.88 4.31
C GLY A 25 -19.23 -5.30 5.22
N THR A 26 -20.46 -5.17 4.72
CA THR A 26 -21.66 -5.67 5.43
C THR A 26 -21.60 -7.18 5.62
N ASP A 27 -21.01 -7.88 4.64
CA ASP A 27 -20.69 -9.30 4.72
C ASP A 27 -19.17 -9.44 4.80
N ALA A 28 -18.65 -9.62 6.02
CA ALA A 28 -17.24 -9.89 6.24
C ALA A 28 -16.90 -11.29 5.69
N LEU A 29 -16.03 -11.36 4.69
CA LEU A 29 -15.68 -12.61 4.00
C LEU A 29 -14.55 -13.38 4.71
N GLY A 30 -13.92 -12.78 5.71
CA GLY A 30 -12.77 -13.35 6.42
C GLY A 30 -11.52 -13.44 5.56
N VAL A 31 -11.43 -12.62 4.52
CA VAL A 31 -10.29 -12.52 3.60
C VAL A 31 -9.87 -11.07 3.44
N ILE A 32 -8.63 -10.84 3.02
CA ILE A 32 -8.15 -9.48 2.76
C ILE A 32 -8.95 -8.90 1.60
N ASP A 33 -9.59 -7.76 1.83
CA ASP A 33 -10.24 -6.99 0.78
C ASP A 33 -9.17 -6.24 -0.03
N THR A 34 -8.81 -6.80 -1.19
CA THR A 34 -7.78 -6.24 -2.09
C THR A 34 -8.18 -4.88 -2.65
N ASP A 35 -9.47 -4.60 -2.84
CA ASP A 35 -9.92 -3.30 -3.35
C ASP A 35 -9.70 -2.20 -2.31
N VAL A 36 -9.82 -2.55 -1.02
CA VAL A 36 -9.48 -1.63 0.08
C VAL A 36 -7.98 -1.39 0.17
N VAL A 37 -7.17 -2.43 -0.03
CA VAL A 37 -5.70 -2.32 -0.06
C VAL A 37 -5.24 -1.47 -1.24
N ASP A 38 -5.73 -1.76 -2.45
CA ASP A 38 -5.34 -1.07 -3.68
C ASP A 38 -5.65 0.44 -3.60
N ARG A 39 -6.80 0.79 -3.01
CA ARG A 39 -7.17 2.19 -2.76
C ARG A 39 -6.22 2.87 -1.78
N ALA A 40 -5.91 2.22 -0.66
CA ALA A 40 -5.00 2.75 0.34
C ALA A 40 -3.57 2.92 -0.22
N GLN A 41 -3.13 1.97 -1.06
CA GLN A 41 -1.86 2.07 -1.78
C GLN A 41 -1.87 3.26 -2.75
N ALA A 42 -2.92 3.43 -3.56
CA ALA A 42 -3.01 4.53 -4.50
C ALA A 42 -2.98 5.92 -3.81
N GLU A 43 -3.67 6.06 -2.68
CA GLU A 43 -3.63 7.28 -1.86
C GLU A 43 -2.24 7.56 -1.31
N THR A 44 -1.57 6.53 -0.80
CA THR A 44 -0.22 6.61 -0.23
C THR A 44 0.83 6.91 -1.31
N ASP A 45 0.72 6.28 -2.47
CA ASP A 45 1.58 6.51 -3.63
C ASP A 45 1.47 7.95 -4.11
N ALA A 46 0.24 8.46 -4.24
CA ALA A 46 0.00 9.85 -4.67
C ALA A 46 0.59 10.86 -3.68
N LEU A 47 0.51 10.58 -2.37
CA LEU A 47 1.15 11.40 -1.34
C LEU A 47 2.67 11.43 -1.51
N ILE A 48 3.30 10.26 -1.63
CA ILE A 48 4.76 10.12 -1.81
C ILE A 48 5.20 10.82 -3.09
N ASP A 49 4.50 10.59 -4.20
CA ASP A 49 4.75 11.22 -5.49
C ASP A 49 4.67 12.75 -5.38
N GLY A 50 3.71 13.29 -4.63
CA GLY A 50 3.60 14.72 -4.36
C GLY A 50 4.87 15.33 -3.74
N TYR A 51 5.52 14.61 -2.83
CA TYR A 51 6.80 15.04 -2.25
C TYR A 51 7.98 14.86 -3.22
N LEU A 52 7.99 13.77 -3.98
CA LEU A 52 9.09 13.44 -4.90
C LEU A 52 9.10 14.30 -6.17
N ALA A 53 7.93 14.70 -6.68
CA ALA A 53 7.76 15.42 -7.94
C ALA A 53 8.53 16.75 -8.00
N ARG A 54 8.87 17.35 -6.85
CA ARG A 54 9.67 18.57 -6.79
C ARG A 54 11.13 18.35 -7.16
N ARG A 55 11.66 17.14 -6.98
CA ARG A 55 13.10 16.84 -7.10
C ARG A 55 13.42 15.71 -8.07
N TYR A 56 12.48 14.81 -8.32
CA TYR A 56 12.66 13.63 -9.16
C TYR A 56 11.67 13.63 -10.32
N GLY A 57 12.08 13.08 -11.47
CA GLY A 57 11.17 12.72 -12.54
C GLY A 57 10.38 11.47 -12.16
N LEU A 58 9.07 11.53 -12.30
CA LEU A 58 8.16 10.41 -12.06
C LEU A 58 7.67 9.82 -13.39
N PRO A 59 7.40 8.50 -13.47
CA PRO A 59 7.53 7.52 -12.38
C PRO A 59 8.99 7.16 -12.09
N LEU A 60 9.28 6.78 -10.84
CA LEU A 60 10.60 6.26 -10.46
C LEU A 60 10.88 4.95 -11.22
N SER A 61 12.13 4.75 -11.65
CA SER A 61 12.54 3.53 -12.36
C SER A 61 12.66 2.30 -11.45
N ALA A 62 12.87 2.50 -10.15
CA ALA A 62 12.87 1.47 -9.13
C ALA A 62 12.36 2.03 -7.80
N ALA A 63 11.51 1.27 -7.11
CA ALA A 63 11.12 1.59 -5.74
C ALA A 63 12.32 1.42 -4.81
N GLN A 64 12.75 2.51 -4.19
CA GLN A 64 13.85 2.46 -3.23
C GLN A 64 13.36 1.78 -1.94
N PRO A 65 14.19 0.96 -1.25
CA PRO A 65 13.77 0.27 -0.03
C PRO A 65 13.22 1.19 1.06
N ILE A 66 13.71 2.43 1.13
CA ILE A 66 13.20 3.44 2.06
C ILE A 66 11.73 3.80 1.81
N LEU A 67 11.27 3.79 0.56
CA LEU A 67 9.88 4.09 0.21
C LEU A 67 8.94 2.97 0.64
N VAL A 68 9.40 1.71 0.63
CA VAL A 68 8.63 0.57 1.16
C VAL A 68 8.32 0.77 2.66
N GLY A 69 9.30 1.24 3.43
CA GLY A 69 9.13 1.49 4.87
C GLY A 69 8.21 2.67 5.20
N VAL A 70 8.07 3.63 4.27
CA VAL A 70 7.17 4.79 4.41
C VAL A 70 5.75 4.47 3.91
N ALA A 71 5.64 3.68 2.84
CA ALA A 71 4.35 3.34 2.24
C ALA A 71 3.60 2.22 2.99
N GLY A 72 4.34 1.36 3.70
CA GLY A 72 3.77 0.27 4.48
C GLY A 72 4.07 0.31 5.96
#